data_AF-A0A6F9ABM5-F1
#
_entry.id   AF-A0A6F9ABM5-F1
#
_cell.length_a   1.000
_cell.length_b   1.000
_cell.length_c   1.000
_cell.angle_alpha   90.00
_cell.angle_beta   90.00
_cell.angle_gamma   90.00
#
_symmetry.space_group_name_H-M   'P 1'
#
loop_
_entity.id
_entity.type
_entity.pdbx_description
1 polymer ?
#
loop_
_entity_poly.entity_id
_entity_poly.type
_entity_poly.pdbx_seq_one_letter_code
_entity_poly.pdbx_strand_id
1 'polypeptide(L)' 'LAKDLLHPSPEEEKRSHKKKRLVQSPNSYFMDVKCPATPRRSCCVWVAPQFCVSPLEAKHVSQR' A
#
# COMPACT_ATOMS: atom_id res chain seq x y z
N LEU A 1 13.02 18.97 -26.11
CA LEU A 1 12.07 17.89 -26.53
C LEU A 1 10.91 17.89 -25.55
N ALA A 2 9.67 17.90 -26.05
CA ALA A 2 8.48 17.87 -25.20
C ALA A 2 8.34 16.49 -24.55
N LYS A 3 8.02 16.45 -23.25
CA LYS A 3 7.65 15.21 -22.56
C LYS A 3 6.20 14.87 -22.90
N ASP A 4 5.94 13.63 -23.27
CA ASP A 4 4.57 13.14 -23.41
C ASP A 4 3.93 13.05 -22.02
N LEU A 5 2.84 13.79 -21.82
CA LEU A 5 2.11 13.86 -20.55
C LEU A 5 0.93 12.89 -20.50
N LEU A 6 0.49 12.38 -21.65
CA LEU A 6 -0.70 11.53 -21.76
C LEU A 6 -0.35 10.05 -21.67
N HIS A 7 0.87 9.66 -22.08
CA HIS A 7 1.32 8.27 -22.08
C HIS A 7 2.70 8.14 -21.40
N PRO A 8 2.79 8.40 -20.08
CA PRO A 8 4.04 8.16 -19.35
C PRO A 8 4.39 6.67 -19.34
N SER A 9 5.68 6.35 -19.28
CA SER A 9 6.10 4.95 -19.11
C SER A 9 5.71 4.43 -17.71
N PRO A 10 5.46 3.12 -17.56
CA PRO A 10 5.15 2.51 -16.25
C PRO A 10 6.22 2.79 -15.19
N GLU A 11 7.48 2.85 -15.59
CA GLU A 11 8.62 3.14 -14.72
C GLU A 11 8.58 4.57 -14.17
N GLU A 12 8.25 5.55 -15.01
CA GLU A 12 8.10 6.95 -14.62
C GLU A 12 6.91 7.16 -13.68
N GLU A 13 5.80 6.48 -13.94
CA GLU A 13 4.62 6.53 -13.07
C GLU A 13 4.88 5.89 -11.69
N LYS A 14 5.64 4.78 -11.66
CA LYS A 14 6.04 4.11 -10.41
C LYS A 14 7.00 4.95 -9.57
N ARG A 15 7.93 5.67 -10.21
CA ARG A 15 8.88 6.58 -9.53
C ARG A 15 8.21 7.86 -9.02
N SER A 16 7.10 8.25 -9.61
CA SER A 16 6.34 9.43 -9.21
C SER A 16 5.60 9.23 -7.89
N HIS A 17 5.50 10.30 -7.10
CA HIS A 17 4.68 10.28 -5.89
C HIS A 17 3.22 9.96 -6.24
N LYS A 18 2.52 9.19 -5.40
CA LYS A 18 1.14 8.72 -5.66
C LYS A 18 0.13 9.81 -6.05
N LYS A 19 0.27 11.04 -5.53
CA LYS A 19 -0.60 12.18 -5.87
C LYS A 19 -0.22 12.91 -7.17
N LYS A 20 0.92 12.57 -7.78
CA LYS A 20 1.50 13.21 -8.98
C LYS A 20 1.48 12.30 -10.21
N ARG A 21 0.92 11.10 -10.10
CA ARG A 21 0.67 10.18 -11.22
C ARG A 21 -0.44 10.73 -12.12
N LEU A 22 -0.50 10.25 -13.36
CA LEU A 22 -1.57 10.63 -14.29
C LEU A 22 -2.95 10.28 -13.70
N VAL A 23 -3.04 9.10 -13.07
CA VAL A 23 -4.19 8.70 -12.27
C VAL A 23 -3.72 8.40 -10.83
N GLN A 24 -4.38 9.01 -9.85
CA GLN A 24 -4.02 8.81 -8.46
C GLN A 24 -4.48 7.43 -7.96
N SER A 25 -3.51 6.66 -7.45
CA SER A 25 -3.76 5.37 -6.80
C SER A 25 -2.93 5.25 -5.53
N PRO A 26 -3.45 4.62 -4.46
CA PRO A 26 -2.68 4.36 -3.26
C PRO A 26 -1.54 3.38 -3.54
N ASN A 27 -0.41 3.53 -2.84
CA ASN A 27 0.70 2.56 -2.90
C ASN A 27 0.46 1.34 -2.00
N SER A 28 -0.55 1.40 -1.13
CA SER A 28 -0.93 0.35 -0.20
C SER A 28 -2.05 -0.48 -0.79
N TYR A 29 -2.02 -1.78 -0.50
CA TYR A 29 -3.03 -2.74 -0.90
C TYR A 29 -3.46 -3.55 0.32
N PHE A 30 -4.64 -4.15 0.24
CA PHE A 30 -5.16 -5.04 1.29
C PHE A 30 -4.60 -6.45 1.08
N MET A 31 -4.07 -7.05 2.14
CA MET A 31 -3.76 -8.48 2.16
C MET A 31 -4.42 -9.14 3.37
N ASP A 32 -5.02 -10.29 3.15
CA ASP A 32 -5.40 -11.22 4.21
C ASP A 32 -4.15 -11.97 4.67
N VAL A 33 -3.59 -11.55 5.80
CA VAL A 33 -2.47 -12.26 6.43
C VAL A 33 -3.02 -13.00 7.65
N LYS A 34 -2.80 -14.31 7.67
CA LYS A 34 -3.10 -15.15 8.83
C LYS A 34 -2.02 -14.92 9.89
N CYS A 35 -2.42 -14.43 11.06
CA CYS A 35 -1.52 -14.26 12.19
C CYS A 35 -1.23 -15.62 12.86
N PRO A 36 0.03 -15.99 13.12
CA PRO A 36 0.36 -17.25 13.80
C PRO A 36 -0.18 -17.31 15.24
N ALA A 37 -0.41 -16.15 15.88
CA ALA A 37 -0.90 -16.05 17.25
C ALA A 37 -2.42 -16.30 17.39
N THR A 38 -3.18 -16.33 16.29
CA THR A 38 -4.63 -16.59 16.37
C THR A 38 -5.19 -17.03 15.00
N PRO A 39 -5.43 -18.34 14.76
CA PRO A 39 -5.86 -18.85 13.46
C PRO A 39 -7.29 -18.45 13.07
N ARG A 40 -8.08 -17.92 14.02
CA ARG A 40 -9.45 -17.43 13.79
C ARG A 40 -9.50 -15.96 13.34
N ARG A 41 -8.41 -15.22 13.59
CA ARG A 41 -8.09 -13.83 13.25
C ARG A 41 -7.47 -13.63 11.86
N SER A 42 -8.22 -13.49 10.77
CA SER A 42 -7.65 -12.86 9.57
C SER A 42 -7.40 -11.39 9.88
N CYS A 43 -6.15 -10.94 9.85
CA CYS A 43 -5.82 -9.52 9.98
C CYS A 43 -5.65 -8.95 8.57
N CYS A 44 -6.60 -8.12 8.14
CA CYS A 44 -6.49 -7.37 6.89
C CYS A 44 -5.44 -6.27 7.08
N VAL A 45 -4.24 -6.51 6.57
CA VAL A 45 -3.15 -5.55 6.68
C VAL A 45 -3.26 -4.55 5.52
N TRP A 46 -3.34 -3.25 5.84
CA TRP A 46 -2.92 -2.23 4.87
C TRP A 46 -1.41 -2.33 4.75
N VAL A 47 -0.92 -2.99 3.71
CA VAL A 47 0.53 -3.12 3.50
C VAL A 47 1.07 -1.76 3.06
N ALA A 48 1.42 -0.93 4.03
CA ALA A 48 2.45 0.09 3.89
C ALA A 48 3.79 -0.57 4.27
N PRO A 49 4.94 -0.15 3.71
CA PRO A 49 6.22 -0.85 3.87
C PRO A 49 6.73 -1.12 5.30
N GLN A 50 6.02 -0.69 6.35
CA GLN A 50 6.49 -0.76 7.73
C GLN A 50 5.41 -1.02 8.81
N PHE A 51 4.12 -1.17 8.46
CA PHE A 51 3.06 -1.22 9.47
C PHE A 51 2.00 -2.28 9.21
N CYS A 52 1.59 -2.97 10.29
CA CYS A 52 0.34 -3.71 10.34
C CYS A 52 -0.75 -2.88 11.01
N VAL A 53 -1.82 -2.55 10.28
CA VAL A 53 -3.01 -1.89 10.83
C VAL A 53 -4.14 -2.92 10.84
N SER A 54 -4.61 -3.32 12.02
CA SER A 54 -5.80 -4.17 12.15
C SER A 54 -7.06 -3.30 12.03
N PRO A 55 -8.08 -3.68 11.22
CA PRO A 55 -9.32 -2.90 11.10
C PRO A 55 -10.13 -2.83 12.40
N LEU A 56 -10.01 -3.84 13.27
CA LEU A 56 -10.85 -3.96 14.46
C LEU A 56 -10.42 -3.04 15.60
N GLU A 57 -9.16 -2.63 15.63
CA GLU A 57 -8.61 -1.80 16.70
C GLU A 57 -7.52 -0.97 16.04
N ALA A 58 -7.70 0.34 15.91
CA ALA A 58 -6.71 1.28 15.38
C ALA A 58 -5.45 1.38 16.28
N LYS A 59 -4.82 0.25 16.56
CA LYS A 59 -3.66 0.04 17.41
C LYS A 59 -2.47 -0.16 16.49
N HIS A 60 -1.50 0.74 16.61
CA HIS A 60 -0.20 0.58 15.97
C HIS A 60 0.51 -0.63 16.61
N VAL A 61 0.73 -1.68 15.83
CA VAL A 61 1.61 -2.79 16.23
C VAL A 61 2.91 -2.65 15.44
N SER A 62 3.99 -2.32 16.16
CA SER A 62 5.35 -2.35 15.61
C SER A 62 5.78 -3.81 15.47
N GLN A 63 6.02 -4.25 14.23
CA GLN A 63 6.67 -5.52 13.99
C GLN A 63 8.18 -5.29 14.10
N ARG A 64 8.74 -5.56 15.28
CA ARG A 64 10.18 -5.78 15.42
C ARG A 64 10.50 -7.21 15.04
#